data_AF-A0A2S6TIJ8-F1
#
_entry.id   AF-A0A2S6TIJ8-F1
#
_cell.length_a   1.000
_cell.length_b   1.000
_cell.length_c   1.000
_cell.angle_alpha   90.00
_cell.angle_beta   90.00
_cell.angle_gamma   90.00
#
_symmetry.space_group_name_H-M   'P 1'
#
loop_
_entity.id
_entity.type
_entity.pdbx_description
1 polymer ?
#
loop_
_entity_poly.entity_id
_entity_poly.type
_entity_poly.pdbx_seq_one_letter_code
_entity_poly.pdbx_strand_id
1 'polypeptide(L)'
;MARLSDFDEIGRDYYASMPMPEFLDTPWVVPKPIAQARVAIVSTAGLQLRGDRPFSVNSADYRIIPSGTPSSDLAMSHISINFDRSGFQQDHNVALPIDRL
;
A
#
# COMPACT_ATOMS: atom_id res chain seq x y z
N MET A 1 -4.89 -13.41 5.24
CA MET A 1 -3.51 -13.58 4.73
C MET A 1 -3.17 -15.05 4.71
N ALA A 2 -2.48 -15.52 3.67
CA ALA A 2 -1.96 -16.88 3.61
C ALA A 2 -0.82 -17.07 4.61
N ARG A 3 -0.73 -18.27 5.19
CA ARG A 3 0.35 -18.72 6.08
C ARG A 3 1.34 -19.56 5.26
N LEU A 4 2.59 -19.67 5.71
CA LEU A 4 3.59 -20.57 5.08
C LEU A 4 3.11 -22.03 4.99
N SER A 5 2.27 -22.47 5.94
CA SER A 5 1.64 -23.80 5.93
C SER A 5 0.62 -24.01 4.80
N ASP A 6 0.13 -22.93 4.19
CA ASP A 6 -0.88 -22.98 3.15
C ASP A 6 -0.25 -23.22 1.76
N PHE A 7 1.09 -23.17 1.67
CA PHE A 7 1.85 -23.42 0.45
C PHE A 7 2.42 -24.85 0.40
N ASP A 8 2.61 -25.34 -0.83
CA ASP A 8 3.40 -26.53 -1.10
C ASP A 8 4.87 -26.34 -0.71
N GLU A 9 5.65 -27.41 -0.77
CA GLU A 9 7.06 -27.39 -0.38
C GLU A 9 7.87 -26.34 -1.17
N ILE A 10 7.65 -26.26 -2.49
CA ILE A 10 8.33 -25.31 -3.38
C ILE A 10 8.01 -23.87 -2.98
N GLY A 11 6.72 -23.53 -2.81
CA GLY A 11 6.31 -22.18 -2.42
C GLY A 11 6.81 -21.81 -1.03
N ARG A 12 6.75 -22.74 -0.08
CA ARG A 12 7.25 -22.53 1.28
C ARG A 12 8.74 -22.22 1.30
N ASP A 13 9.54 -23.02 0.62
CA ASP A 13 10.99 -22.84 0.56
C ASP A 13 11.35 -21.53 -0.13
N TYR A 14 10.66 -21.20 -1.23
CA TYR A 14 10.83 -19.92 -1.93
C TYR A 14 10.60 -18.74 -0.99
N TYR A 15 9.45 -18.68 -0.33
CA TYR A 15 9.11 -17.56 0.57
C TYR A 15 10.00 -17.51 1.82
N ALA A 16 10.39 -18.67 2.37
CA ALA A 16 11.30 -18.74 3.52
C ALA A 16 12.72 -18.28 3.18
N SER A 17 13.15 -18.44 1.92
CA SER A 17 14.46 -18.01 1.43
C SER A 17 14.54 -16.53 1.00
N MET A 18 13.42 -15.82 0.95
CA MET A 18 13.44 -14.42 0.49
C MET A 18 14.28 -13.56 1.43
N PRO A 19 15.14 -12.67 0.88
CA PRO A 19 15.95 -11.79 1.71
C PRO A 19 15.04 -10.87 2.51
N MET A 20 15.18 -10.92 3.84
CA MET A 20 14.50 -9.99 4.72
C MET A 20 15.35 -8.72 4.88
N PRO A 21 14.78 -7.52 4.72
CA PRO A 21 15.53 -6.30 4.97
C PRO A 21 15.95 -6.23 6.44
N GLU A 22 17.24 -6.01 6.67
CA GLU A 22 17.77 -5.67 7.99
C GLU A 22 17.81 -4.15 8.12
N PHE A 23 17.15 -3.64 9.16
CA PHE A 23 17.20 -2.23 9.50
C PHE A 23 18.20 -2.08 10.65
N LEU A 24 19.30 -1.34 10.41
CA LEU A 24 20.33 -1.08 11.44
C LEU A 24 19.73 -0.38 12.66
N ASP A 25 18.78 0.53 12.41
CA ASP A 25 18.06 1.26 13.45
C ASP A 25 16.55 1.14 13.23
N THR A 26 15.81 0.88 14.30
CA THR A 26 14.35 1.02 14.36
C THR A 26 14.00 2.00 15.47
N PRO A 27 14.26 3.31 15.29
CA PRO A 27 14.11 4.27 16.36
C PRO A 27 12.63 4.42 16.71
N TRP A 28 12.23 3.76 17.80
CA TRP A 28 10.91 3.98 18.37
C TRP A 28 10.87 5.36 19.02
N VAL A 29 9.92 6.17 18.63
CA VAL A 29 9.67 7.49 19.23
C VAL A 29 8.35 7.46 19.99
N VAL A 30 8.32 8.14 21.14
CA VAL A 30 7.04 8.37 21.84
C VAL A 30 6.22 9.36 21.00
N PRO A 31 5.04 8.97 20.48
CA PRO A 31 4.24 9.86 19.67
C PRO A 31 3.69 11.00 20.51
N LYS A 32 3.53 12.18 19.90
CA LYS A 32 2.78 13.28 20.51
C LYS A 32 1.32 12.86 20.71
N PRO A 33 0.58 13.48 21.65
CA PRO A 33 -0.87 13.32 21.72
C PRO A 33 -1.49 13.56 20.34
N ILE A 34 -2.47 12.73 19.94
CA ILE A 34 -3.04 12.76 18.59
C ILE A 34 -3.58 14.15 18.20
N ALA A 35 -4.13 14.89 19.16
CA ALA A 35 -4.63 16.25 18.99
C ALA A 35 -3.54 17.27 18.60
N GLN A 36 -2.27 16.92 18.76
CA GLN A 36 -1.10 17.74 18.41
C GLN A 36 -0.27 17.11 17.28
N ALA A 37 -0.70 15.97 16.75
CA ALA A 37 -0.01 15.25 15.70
C ALA A 37 -0.47 15.71 14.31
N ARG A 38 0.45 15.68 13.35
CA ARG A 38 0.12 15.74 11.92
C ARG A 38 0.00 14.29 11.44
N VAL A 39 -1.14 13.94 10.86
CA VAL A 39 -1.42 12.58 10.38
C VAL A 39 -1.15 12.50 8.89
N ALA A 40 -0.56 11.38 8.46
CA ALA A 40 -0.48 11.00 7.07
C ALA A 40 -1.07 9.59 6.92
N ILE A 41 -1.76 9.34 5.81
CA ILE A 41 -2.27 8.02 5.45
C ILE A 41 -1.44 7.51 4.29
N VAL A 42 -0.96 6.27 4.42
CA VAL A 42 -0.20 5.57 3.39
C VAL A 42 -1.01 4.36 2.98
N SER A 43 -1.21 4.20 1.67
CA SER A 43 -1.89 3.04 1.10
C SER A 43 -0.91 2.25 0.25
N THR A 44 -0.84 0.94 0.47
CA THR A 44 -0.09 0.01 -0.37
C THR A 44 -0.87 -0.47 -1.58
N ALA A 45 -2.10 0.03 -1.78
CA ALA A 45 -2.99 -0.39 -2.86
C ALA A 45 -2.56 0.10 -4.26
N GLY A 46 -1.34 0.65 -4.41
CA GLY A 46 -0.82 1.10 -5.71
C GLY A 46 -1.66 2.22 -6.34
N LEU A 47 -2.08 3.20 -5.53
CA LEU A 47 -2.91 4.32 -5.99
C LEU A 47 -2.06 5.44 -6.61
N GLN A 48 -2.61 6.06 -7.64
CA GLN A 48 -1.98 7.16 -8.38
C GLN A 48 -3.05 8.06 -9.01
N LEU A 49 -2.67 9.24 -9.51
CA LEU A 49 -3.56 10.05 -10.32
C LEU A 49 -3.72 9.45 -11.72
N ARG A 50 -4.87 9.67 -12.35
CA ARG A 50 -5.05 9.35 -13.77
C ARG A 50 -4.02 10.11 -14.61
N GLY A 51 -3.33 9.39 -15.49
CA GLY A 51 -2.25 9.93 -16.31
C GLY A 51 -0.85 9.76 -15.71
N ASP A 52 -0.73 9.44 -14.41
CA ASP A 52 0.56 9.09 -13.83
C ASP A 52 1.12 7.80 -14.43
N ARG A 53 2.45 7.69 -14.42
CA ARG A 53 3.15 6.45 -14.78
C ARG A 53 2.76 5.32 -13.80
N PRO A 54 2.21 4.19 -14.29
CA PRO A 54 1.91 3.01 -13.49
C PRO A 54 3.09 2.52 -12.65
N PHE A 55 2.80 1.93 -11.48
CA PHE A 55 3.81 1.19 -10.72
C PHE A 55 4.31 -0.01 -11.52
N SER A 56 5.61 -0.32 -11.37
CA SER A 56 6.24 -1.48 -11.98
C SER A 56 6.59 -2.53 -10.93
N VAL A 57 6.91 -3.75 -11.36
CA VAL A 57 7.46 -4.77 -10.47
C VAL A 57 8.70 -4.22 -9.78
N ASN A 58 8.80 -4.42 -8.46
CA ASN A 58 9.87 -3.92 -7.60
C ASN A 58 9.97 -2.38 -7.52
N SER A 59 8.90 -1.65 -7.85
CA SER A 59 8.82 -0.21 -7.57
C SER A 59 9.01 0.07 -6.08
N ALA A 60 10.00 0.92 -5.76
CA ALA A 60 10.23 1.48 -4.43
C ALA A 60 9.84 2.98 -4.37
N ASP A 61 9.25 3.51 -5.43
CA ASP A 61 8.73 4.86 -5.50
C ASP A 61 7.32 4.97 -4.89
N TYR A 62 6.89 6.20 -4.63
CA TYR A 62 5.55 6.50 -4.12
C TYR A 62 4.88 7.59 -4.96
N ARG A 63 3.58 7.81 -4.73
CA ARG A 63 2.81 8.91 -5.30
C ARG A 63 2.26 9.76 -4.16
N ILE A 64 2.33 11.07 -4.32
CA ILE A 64 1.66 12.01 -3.41
C ILE A 64 0.30 12.32 -4.01
N ILE A 65 -0.75 12.07 -3.24
CA ILE A 65 -2.12 12.40 -3.64
C ILE A 65 -2.53 13.65 -2.86
N PRO A 66 -2.78 14.79 -3.53
CA PRO A 66 -3.29 15.99 -2.89
C PRO A 66 -4.62 15.73 -2.18
N SER A 67 -4.86 16.36 -1.02
CA SER A 67 -6.07 16.13 -0.22
C SER A 67 -7.37 16.52 -0.94
N GLY A 68 -7.31 17.47 -1.88
CA GLY A 68 -8.47 17.90 -2.68
C GLY A 68 -8.70 17.08 -3.96
N THR A 69 -7.96 15.99 -4.18
CA THR A 69 -8.15 15.15 -5.36
C THR A 69 -9.51 14.46 -5.32
N PRO A 70 -10.37 14.63 -6.34
CA PRO A 70 -11.60 13.85 -6.45
C PRO A 70 -11.28 12.36 -6.48
N SER A 71 -12.00 11.55 -5.71
CA SER A 71 -11.75 10.10 -5.67
C SER A 71 -11.86 9.43 -7.05
N SER A 72 -12.70 9.97 -7.94
CA SER A 72 -12.83 9.53 -9.35
C SER A 72 -11.55 9.65 -10.18
N ASP A 73 -10.64 10.55 -9.78
CA ASP A 73 -9.37 10.80 -10.47
C ASP A 73 -8.26 9.85 -9.99
N LEU A 74 -8.55 8.97 -9.03
CA LEU A 74 -7.64 7.92 -8.61
C LEU A 74 -7.71 6.73 -9.57
N ALA A 75 -6.55 6.15 -9.84
CA ALA A 75 -6.39 4.88 -10.53
C ALA A 75 -5.58 3.91 -9.65
N MET A 76 -5.93 2.63 -9.73
CA MET A 76 -5.20 1.56 -9.06
C MET A 76 -4.30 0.83 -10.06
N SER A 77 -2.99 0.98 -9.92
CA SER A 77 -1.96 0.30 -10.74
C SER A 77 -1.18 -0.75 -9.94
N HIS A 78 -1.77 -1.29 -8.86
CA HIS A 78 -1.17 -2.36 -8.07
C HIS A 78 -0.74 -3.54 -8.94
N ILE A 79 0.52 -3.97 -8.82
CA ILE A 79 1.14 -4.95 -9.72
C ILE A 79 0.65 -6.37 -9.51
N SER A 80 0.22 -6.72 -8.30
CA SER A 80 -0.18 -8.10 -8.00
C SER A 80 -1.52 -8.39 -8.65
N ILE A 81 -1.56 -9.45 -9.47
CA ILE A 81 -2.81 -9.98 -10.02
C ILE A 81 -3.73 -10.51 -8.92
N ASN A 82 -3.18 -10.92 -7.77
CA ASN A 82 -3.91 -11.45 -6.63
C ASN A 82 -4.50 -10.35 -5.72
N PHE A 83 -4.24 -9.07 -6.01
CA PHE A 83 -4.85 -7.98 -5.28
C PHE A 83 -6.30 -7.79 -5.74
N ASP A 84 -7.26 -7.96 -4.84
CA ASP A 84 -8.67 -7.75 -5.15
C ASP A 84 -8.95 -6.26 -5.38
N ARG A 85 -9.52 -5.96 -6.55
CA ARG A 85 -9.84 -4.60 -6.99
C ARG A 85 -11.32 -4.27 -6.86
N SER A 86 -12.16 -5.26 -6.56
CA SER A 86 -13.62 -5.12 -6.56
C SER A 86 -14.09 -4.06 -5.55
N GLY A 87 -13.54 -4.08 -4.34
CA GLY A 87 -13.85 -3.09 -3.30
C GLY A 87 -13.51 -1.67 -3.74
N PHE A 88 -12.34 -1.46 -4.37
CA PHE A 88 -11.95 -0.15 -4.90
C PHE A 88 -12.83 0.30 -6.07
N GLN A 89 -13.21 -0.61 -6.97
CA GLN A 89 -14.09 -0.32 -8.09
C GLN A 89 -15.50 0.10 -7.63
N GLN A 90 -15.94 -0.37 -6.47
CA GLN A 90 -17.21 0.00 -5.86
C GLN A 90 -17.10 1.30 -5.04
N ASP A 91 -16.06 1.44 -4.22
CA ASP A 91 -15.77 2.62 -3.41
C ASP A 91 -14.25 2.83 -3.26
N HIS A 92 -13.75 3.90 -3.86
CA HIS A 92 -12.34 4.30 -3.79
C HIS A 92 -11.87 4.49 -2.33
N ASN A 93 -12.79 4.88 -1.45
CA ASN A 93 -12.49 5.17 -0.05
C ASN A 93 -12.16 3.94 0.78
N VAL A 94 -12.37 2.73 0.26
CA VAL A 94 -11.89 1.49 0.88
C VAL A 94 -10.36 1.39 0.81
N ALA A 95 -9.74 1.88 -0.27
CA ALA A 95 -8.30 1.81 -0.47
C ALA A 95 -7.56 3.05 0.07
N LEU A 96 -8.19 4.22 -0.01
CA LEU A 96 -7.72 5.48 0.57
C LEU A 96 -8.94 6.37 0.83
N PRO A 97 -9.30 6.69 2.09
CA PRO A 97 -10.56 7.35 2.44
C PRO A 97 -10.55 8.85 2.15
N ILE A 98 -10.11 9.25 0.95
CA ILE A 98 -9.80 10.62 0.55
C ILE A 98 -11.00 11.58 0.67
N ASP A 99 -12.22 11.10 0.44
CA ASP A 99 -13.42 11.94 0.54
C ASP A 99 -13.81 12.27 2.00
N ARG A 100 -13.06 11.74 2.98
CA ARG A 100 -13.31 11.89 4.42
C ARG A 100 -12.13 12.55 5.17
N LEU A 101 -11.11 13.02 4.45
CA LEU A 101 -9.90 13.65 5.00
C LEU A 101 -9.98 15.17 5.06
#